data_AF-A0A1Z2KUI8-F1
#
_entry.id   AF-A0A1Z2KUI8-F1
#
_cell.length_a   1.000
_cell.length_b   1.000
_cell.length_c   1.000
_cell.angle_alpha   90.00
_cell.angle_beta   90.00
_cell.angle_gamma   90.00
#
_symmetry.space_group_name_H-M   'P 1'
#
loop_
_entity.id
_entity.type
_entity.pdbx_description
1 polymer ?
#
loop_
_entity_poly.entity_id
_entity_poly.type
_entity_poly.pdbx_seq_one_letter_code
_entity_poly.pdbx_strand_id
1 'polypeptide(L)'
;MMSGLAYEDLEETARLKAIMCVTGPNALGYTGTATRACSVLPDKGPDMLRVDVHQPGDRSSTVQDLYNALKLEGVHGPRPRRLADAEDLIVSELAHTPRLVVVLGAHELQTVALKMI
;
A
#
# COMPACT_ATOMS: atom_id res chain seq x y z
N MET A 1 10.32 -24.12 1.38
CA MET A 1 10.25 -23.67 2.79
C MET A 1 10.76 -22.24 2.84
N MET A 2 9.86 -21.25 2.73
CA MET A 2 10.15 -19.82 2.88
C MET A 2 9.01 -19.18 3.69
N SER A 3 8.74 -19.70 4.90
CA SER A 3 7.51 -19.36 5.64
C SER A 3 7.74 -18.75 7.03
N GLY A 4 8.97 -18.74 7.56
CA GLY A 4 9.27 -18.13 8.87
C GLY A 4 9.61 -16.63 8.77
N LEU A 5 10.56 -16.29 7.90
CA LEU A 5 11.11 -14.92 7.78
C LEU A 5 10.08 -13.90 7.31
N ALA A 6 9.26 -14.23 6.29
CA ALA A 6 8.30 -13.30 5.74
C ALA A 6 7.20 -12.86 6.73
N TYR A 7 6.92 -13.67 7.75
CA TYR A 7 5.93 -13.35 8.76
C TYR A 7 6.47 -12.36 9.80
N GLU A 8 7.66 -12.66 10.35
CA GLU A 8 8.34 -11.78 11.30
C GLU A 8 8.65 -10.41 10.67
N ASP A 9 9.09 -10.41 9.40
CA ASP A 9 9.33 -9.19 8.64
C ASP A 9 8.05 -8.35 8.47
N LEU A 10 6.90 -8.99 8.22
CA LEU A 10 5.62 -8.29 8.08
C LEU A 10 5.11 -7.72 9.40
N GLU A 11 5.23 -8.47 10.48
CA GLU A 11 4.81 -8.03 11.82
C GLU A 11 5.69 -6.86 12.31
N GLU A 12 7.00 -6.94 12.09
CA GLU A 12 7.92 -5.85 12.38
C GLU A 12 7.67 -4.63 11.49
N THR A 13 7.46 -4.81 10.19
CA THR A 13 7.12 -3.72 9.25
C THR A 13 5.85 -3.00 9.69
N ALA A 14 4.80 -3.74 10.07
CA ALA A 14 3.56 -3.19 10.57
C ALA A 14 3.77 -2.41 11.89
N ARG A 15 4.54 -2.97 12.83
CA ARG A 15 4.89 -2.31 14.10
C ARG A 15 5.66 -1.01 13.89
N LEU A 16 6.59 -1.00 12.93
CA LEU A 16 7.46 0.14 12.62
C LEU A 16 6.81 1.17 11.69
N LYS A 17 5.60 0.92 11.17
CA LYS A 17 4.99 1.71 10.09
C LYS A 17 5.94 1.87 8.90
N ALA A 18 6.67 0.80 8.57
CA ALA A 18 7.68 0.80 7.52
C ALA A 18 7.09 0.39 6.17
N ILE A 19 7.77 0.78 5.09
CA ILE A 19 7.44 0.33 3.74
C ILE A 19 8.23 -0.94 3.46
N MET A 20 7.54 -2.05 3.18
CA MET A 20 8.16 -3.28 2.69
C MET A 20 8.03 -3.36 1.16
N CYS A 21 9.13 -3.15 0.45
CA CYS A 21 9.19 -3.37 -0.99
C CYS A 21 9.60 -4.81 -1.29
N VAL A 22 8.72 -5.58 -1.95
CA VAL A 22 9.03 -6.93 -2.41
C VAL A 22 9.28 -6.91 -3.91
N THR A 23 10.52 -7.18 -4.32
CA THR A 23 10.93 -7.22 -5.73
C THR A 23 11.27 -8.64 -6.16
N GLY A 24 10.85 -9.04 -7.35
CA GLY A 24 11.32 -10.27 -7.96
C GLY A 24 10.75 -10.51 -9.36
N PRO A 25 11.21 -11.57 -10.05
CA PRO A 25 10.99 -11.73 -11.49
C PRO A 25 9.55 -12.11 -11.88
N ASN A 26 8.67 -12.42 -10.93
CA ASN A 26 7.29 -12.84 -11.18
C ASN A 26 6.32 -12.14 -10.20
N ALA A 27 5.67 -11.07 -10.67
CA ALA A 27 4.75 -10.27 -9.87
C ALA A 27 3.57 -11.08 -9.29
N LEU A 28 3.03 -12.04 -10.04
CA LEU A 28 1.89 -12.87 -9.59
C LEU A 28 2.27 -13.79 -8.43
N GLY A 29 3.48 -14.34 -8.44
CA GLY A 29 3.99 -15.22 -7.39
C GLY A 29 4.17 -14.51 -6.05
N TYR A 30 4.73 -13.30 -6.06
CA TYR A 30 4.92 -12.50 -4.84
C TYR A 30 3.60 -11.92 -4.32
N THR A 31 2.68 -11.52 -5.20
CA THR A 31 1.34 -11.08 -4.79
C THR A 31 0.61 -12.16 -3.99
N GLY A 32 0.63 -13.40 -4.49
CA GLY A 32 0.04 -14.55 -3.79
C GLY A 32 0.74 -14.87 -2.47
N THR A 33 2.05 -14.67 -2.40
CA THR A 33 2.85 -14.89 -1.19
C THR A 33 2.55 -13.84 -0.13
N ALA A 34 2.55 -12.55 -0.50
CA ALA A 34 2.18 -11.45 0.40
C ALA A 34 0.74 -11.61 0.90
N THR A 35 -0.21 -11.91 0.01
CA THR A 35 -1.61 -12.15 0.39
C THR A 35 -1.74 -13.29 1.40
N ARG A 36 -1.03 -14.42 1.19
CA ARG A 36 -1.03 -15.54 2.14
C ARG A 36 -0.38 -15.17 3.47
N ALA A 37 0.75 -14.46 3.44
CA ALA A 37 1.45 -14.04 4.64
C ALA A 37 0.59 -13.08 5.48
N CYS A 38 -0.16 -12.18 4.84
CA CYS A 38 -1.14 -11.33 5.52
C CYS A 38 -2.33 -12.11 6.07
N SER A 39 -2.81 -13.14 5.35
CA SER A 39 -3.95 -13.97 5.80
C SER A 39 -3.66 -14.82 7.03
N VAL A 40 -2.38 -15.01 7.37
CA VAL A 40 -1.95 -15.73 8.58
C VAL A 40 -1.52 -14.80 9.70
N LEU A 41 -1.55 -13.48 9.48
CA LEU A 41 -1.49 -12.53 10.59
C LEU A 41 -2.69 -12.78 11.50
N PRO A 42 -2.55 -12.66 12.83
CA PRO A 42 -3.65 -12.93 13.76
C PRO A 42 -4.87 -12.07 13.40
N ASP A 43 -6.09 -12.44 13.84
CA ASP A 43 -7.32 -11.63 13.65
C ASP A 43 -7.25 -10.19 14.23
N LYS A 44 -6.13 -9.82 14.87
CA LYS A 44 -5.78 -8.47 15.34
C LYS A 44 -4.64 -7.81 14.54
N GLY A 45 -4.29 -8.37 13.38
CA GLY A 45 -3.29 -7.82 12.48
C GLY A 45 -3.76 -6.52 11.82
N PRO A 46 -2.83 -5.74 11.24
CA PRO A 46 -3.18 -4.52 10.52
C PRO A 46 -4.09 -4.83 9.32
N ASP A 47 -5.07 -3.98 9.08
CA ASP A 47 -5.88 -4.06 7.86
C ASP A 47 -4.97 -3.99 6.64
N MET A 48 -5.12 -4.96 5.73
CA MET A 48 -4.36 -4.98 4.49
C MET A 48 -5.07 -4.16 3.41
N LEU A 49 -4.38 -3.15 2.90
CA LEU A 49 -4.79 -2.40 1.73
C LEU A 49 -3.99 -2.85 0.52
N ARG A 50 -4.66 -3.48 -0.45
CA ARG A 50 -4.05 -3.78 -1.74
C ARG A 50 -4.32 -2.65 -2.72
N VAL A 51 -3.26 -2.09 -3.28
CA VAL A 51 -3.33 -1.01 -4.29
C VAL A 51 -2.80 -1.56 -5.60
N ASP A 52 -3.68 -1.66 -6.59
CA ASP A 52 -3.32 -1.96 -7.96
C ASP A 52 -3.17 -0.62 -8.69
N VAL A 53 -1.93 -0.27 -9.06
CA VAL A 53 -1.65 1.03 -9.69
C VAL A 53 -1.72 0.83 -11.20
N HIS A 54 -2.73 1.43 -11.83
CA HIS A 54 -3.04 1.21 -13.24
C HIS A 54 -2.06 1.92 -14.18
N GLN A 55 -1.50 3.06 -13.76
CA GLN A 55 -0.49 3.83 -14.50
C GLN A 55 0.61 4.31 -13.55
N PRO A 56 1.56 3.45 -13.19
CA PRO A 56 2.55 3.76 -12.14
C PRO A 56 3.53 4.89 -12.52
N GLY A 57 3.69 5.15 -13.82
CA GLY A 57 4.44 6.30 -14.32
C GLY A 57 3.69 7.64 -14.25
N ASP A 58 2.38 7.63 -14.00
CA ASP A 58 1.57 8.84 -13.83
C ASP A 58 1.21 9.05 -12.35
N ARG A 59 1.74 10.13 -11.79
CA ARG A 59 1.49 10.53 -10.40
C ARG A 59 0.00 10.79 -10.15
N SER A 60 -0.74 11.40 -11.09
CA SER A 60 -2.15 11.70 -10.89
C SER A 60 -3.00 10.44 -10.83
N SER A 61 -2.72 9.47 -11.72
CA SER A 61 -3.37 8.17 -11.71
C SER A 61 -3.05 7.39 -10.43
N THR A 62 -1.79 7.40 -9.98
CA THR A 62 -1.38 6.75 -8.72
C THR A 62 -2.11 7.35 -7.51
N VAL A 63 -2.23 8.68 -7.43
CA VAL A 63 -3.00 9.36 -6.37
C VAL A 63 -4.47 8.98 -6.42
N GLN A 64 -5.06 8.87 -7.63
CA GLN A 64 -6.45 8.44 -7.78
C GLN A 64 -6.66 6.99 -7.32
N ASP A 65 -5.76 6.07 -7.70
CA ASP A 65 -5.81 4.66 -7.31
C ASP A 65 -5.69 4.51 -5.78
N LEU A 66 -4.78 5.26 -5.14
CA LEU A 66 -4.65 5.30 -3.68
C LEU A 66 -5.90 5.88 -3.00
N TYR A 67 -6.44 6.98 -3.51
CA TYR A 67 -7.65 7.62 -2.98
C TYR A 67 -8.86 6.66 -3.01
N ASN A 68 -8.99 5.92 -4.12
CA ASN A 68 -10.05 4.93 -4.32
C ASN A 68 -9.85 3.71 -3.40
N ALA A 69 -8.62 3.18 -3.32
CA ALA A 69 -8.30 2.02 -2.50
C ALA A 69 -8.59 2.30 -1.01
N LEU A 70 -8.22 3.49 -0.53
CA LEU A 70 -8.50 3.96 0.83
C LEU A 70 -9.97 4.31 1.07
N LYS A 71 -10.83 4.26 0.04
CA LYS A 71 -12.25 4.63 0.09
C LYS A 71 -12.48 6.04 0.66
N LEU A 72 -11.54 6.96 0.41
CA LEU A 72 -11.60 8.33 0.94
C LEU A 72 -12.80 9.10 0.39
N GLU A 73 -13.34 8.70 -0.77
CA GLU A 73 -14.54 9.32 -1.30
C GLU A 73 -15.75 9.19 -0.36
N GLY A 74 -15.88 8.06 0.34
CA GLY A 74 -16.97 7.85 1.30
C GLY A 74 -16.83 8.67 2.59
N VAL A 75 -15.62 9.15 2.91
CA VAL A 75 -15.31 9.84 4.17
C VAL A 75 -15.15 11.34 3.97
N HIS A 76 -14.41 11.74 2.92
CA HIS A 76 -14.03 13.12 2.64
C HIS A 76 -14.72 13.69 1.40
N GLY A 77 -15.50 12.90 0.67
CA GLY A 77 -16.14 13.30 -0.59
C GLY A 77 -15.21 13.16 -1.80
N PRO A 78 -15.58 13.71 -2.96
CA PRO A 78 -14.83 13.51 -4.20
C PRO A 78 -13.39 14.03 -4.07
N ARG A 79 -12.47 13.40 -4.79
CA ARG A 79 -11.03 13.75 -4.76
C ARG A 79 -10.82 15.24 -4.99
N PRO A 80 -9.97 15.91 -4.18
CA PRO A 80 -9.56 17.29 -4.43
C PRO A 80 -8.99 17.48 -5.84
N ARG A 81 -9.30 18.62 -6.46
CA ARG A 81 -8.78 18.97 -7.80
C ARG A 81 -7.26 19.19 -7.79
N ARG A 82 -6.74 19.73 -6.68
CA ARG A 82 -5.31 19.91 -6.48
C ARG A 82 -4.70 18.61 -6.02
N LEU A 83 -3.62 18.21 -6.68
CA LEU A 83 -2.95 16.95 -6.37
C LEU A 83 -2.43 16.94 -4.94
N ALA A 84 -1.72 17.99 -4.51
CA ALA A 84 -1.17 18.10 -3.16
C ALA A 84 -2.22 17.89 -2.06
N ASP A 85 -3.39 18.52 -2.19
CA ASP A 85 -4.47 18.37 -1.21
C ASP A 85 -4.97 16.91 -1.12
N ALA A 86 -5.00 16.19 -2.25
CA ALA A 86 -5.36 14.77 -2.27
C ALA A 86 -4.26 13.88 -1.64
N GLU A 87 -3.00 14.22 -1.87
CA GLU A 87 -1.85 13.54 -1.26
C GLU A 87 -1.83 13.71 0.26
N ASP A 88 -2.07 14.93 0.75
CA ASP A 88 -2.14 15.23 2.18
C ASP A 88 -3.25 14.41 2.88
N LEU A 89 -4.40 14.24 2.23
CA LEU A 89 -5.48 13.39 2.75
C LEU A 89 -5.08 11.91 2.81
N ILE A 90 -4.40 11.40 1.78
CA ILE A 90 -3.89 10.03 1.74
C ILE A 90 -2.88 9.81 2.88
N VAL A 91 -1.89 10.69 3.01
CA VAL A 91 -0.87 10.63 4.06
C VAL A 91 -1.51 10.70 5.44
N SER A 92 -2.48 11.61 5.62
CA SER A 92 -3.22 11.72 6.87
C SER A 92 -3.96 10.42 7.20
N GLU A 93 -4.71 9.83 6.26
CA GLU A 93 -5.42 8.58 6.51
C GLU A 93 -4.47 7.43 6.87
N LEU A 94 -3.37 7.28 6.14
CA LEU A 94 -2.36 6.26 6.40
C LEU A 94 -1.67 6.45 7.76
N ALA A 95 -1.49 7.69 8.22
CA ALA A 95 -0.92 7.99 9.52
C ALA A 95 -1.85 7.61 10.69
N HIS A 96 -3.16 7.81 10.52
CA HIS A 96 -4.18 7.58 11.55
C HIS A 96 -4.63 6.13 11.65
N THR A 97 -4.70 5.40 10.53
CA THR A 97 -5.11 4.00 10.52
C THR A 97 -3.92 3.13 10.11
N PRO A 98 -3.26 2.43 11.06
CA PRO A 98 -2.16 1.53 10.74
C PRO A 98 -2.65 0.43 9.80
N ARG A 99 -2.22 0.51 8.54
CA ARG A 99 -2.59 -0.43 7.49
C ARG A 99 -1.33 -0.92 6.80
N LEU A 100 -1.35 -2.20 6.42
CA LEU A 100 -0.33 -2.74 5.56
C LEU A 100 -0.70 -2.42 4.10
N VAL A 101 0.05 -1.53 3.45
CA VAL A 101 -0.18 -1.17 2.05
C VAL A 101 0.67 -2.05 1.15
N VAL A 102 0.03 -2.86 0.31
CA VAL A 102 0.69 -3.70 -0.69
C VAL A 102 0.49 -3.08 -2.07
N VAL A 103 1.56 -2.52 -2.63
CA VAL A 103 1.55 -1.94 -3.98
C VAL A 103 2.21 -2.90 -4.97
N LEU A 104 1.44 -3.29 -5.99
CA LEU A 104 1.97 -4.10 -7.08
C LEU A 104 2.67 -3.22 -8.10
N GLY A 105 3.76 -3.72 -8.70
CA GLY A 105 4.51 -2.94 -9.69
C GLY A 105 5.23 -1.71 -9.10
N ALA A 106 5.53 -1.70 -7.80
CA ALA A 106 6.14 -0.55 -7.14
C ALA A 106 7.47 -0.06 -7.76
N HIS A 107 8.17 -0.91 -8.51
CA HIS A 107 9.39 -0.56 -9.27
C HIS A 107 9.12 0.37 -10.46
N GLU A 108 7.86 0.47 -10.91
CA GLU A 108 7.42 1.36 -11.97
C GLU A 108 6.92 2.70 -11.41
N LEU A 109 6.77 2.82 -10.08
CA LEU A 109 6.34 4.05 -9.43
C LEU A 109 7.42 5.11 -9.50
N GLN A 110 7.00 6.35 -9.74
CA GLN A 110 7.88 7.50 -9.52
C GLN A 110 8.26 7.61 -8.05
N THR A 111 9.49 8.04 -7.75
CA THR A 111 10.00 8.23 -6.38
C THR A 111 9.08 9.09 -5.51
N VAL A 112 8.38 10.07 -6.10
CA VAL A 112 7.44 10.92 -5.36
C VAL A 112 6.25 10.13 -4.82
N ALA A 113 5.71 9.18 -5.59
CA ALA A 113 4.63 8.32 -5.12
C ALA A 113 5.10 7.37 -3.99
N LEU A 114 6.34 6.88 -4.07
CA LEU A 114 6.94 6.07 -3.00
C LEU A 114 7.16 6.85 -1.69
N LYS A 115 7.36 8.17 -1.76
CA LYS A 115 7.53 9.04 -0.57
C LYS A 115 6.23 9.36 0.17
N MET A 116 5.08 9.05 -0.43
CA MET A 116 3.76 9.31 0.17
C MET A 116 3.20 8.11 0.96
N ILE A 117 3.74 6.92 0.72
CA ILE A 117 3.38 5.68 1.40
C ILE A 117 4.31 5.54 2.61
#